data_AF-A0A263NJU5-F1
#
_entry.id   AF-A0A263NJU5-F1
#
_cell.length_a   1.000
_cell.length_b   1.000
_cell.length_c   1.000
_cell.angle_alpha   90.00
_cell.angle_beta   90.00
_cell.angle_gamma   90.00
#
_symmetry.space_group_name_H-M   'P 1'
#
loop_
_entity.id
_entity.type
_entity.pdbx_description
1 polymer ?
#
loop_
_entity_poly.entity_id
_entity_poly.type
_entity_poly.pdbx_seq_one_letter_code
_entity_poly.pdbx_strand_id
1 'polypeptide(L)'
;MAPPNVEVPLQSTLGRWRTQLDSAFKGPGFLAWAKEQGLDTRHLKLHPARGELSGIVDGKEQTFSLKDDSGWSDISRTLLSIAKAIAPEYGQAFSYPWPDGEVPLYTVGRFYNKPIDLSPAQAVEHRKRLAEKALFEFAPVAHASLRSAEAIAQQQKSLGEDANRHALITALKSQVDDANGKIDLDKVNVLIDSRSGRFAREQRREMSVAQILKLEGNNVPINSKQAQGMALALSFDLAHRAPQLDSGGVRPVVGLLGATSLRKMRAVVDEWKTRQVPRVSNPQSEAATGSLLRMLISAIPAPTRQAMAQNPALAREQLIRSPEAQALGQNIQKRLKILETPTSAIESVNAALIQELDPDVGKSRFNVAGYNLYDKNNAGASPAEIVKRFTIHLESRVGVEAAPVAAQLLLSAAAPEFLVRDIPANIIYGSHTWANFCIEALRIEQQLPGASANMTFSQIMAYGGAPLISLESEDQLSAASGNPIIAWGLANDVIDSKPNHVYAYADIKRSQDALNKQQEELEWARAALLLPATTRKELALAELKRVFPDVDGGLRFQVQQSVDGFELVAR
;
A
#
# COMPACT_ATOMS: atom_id res chain seq x y z
N MET A 1 -23.70 13.19 -27.90
CA MET A 1 -24.94 13.01 -27.13
C MET A 1 -24.62 12.05 -26.00
N ALA A 2 -24.94 12.37 -24.74
CA ALA A 2 -24.80 11.37 -23.69
C ALA A 2 -25.72 10.17 -24.02
N PRO A 3 -25.25 8.93 -23.89
CA PRO A 3 -26.11 7.75 -24.06
C PRO A 3 -27.36 7.87 -23.18
N PRO A 4 -28.53 7.43 -23.68
CA PRO A 4 -29.72 7.38 -22.83
C PRO A 4 -29.49 6.40 -21.67
N ASN A 5 -30.18 6.61 -20.56
CA ASN A 5 -30.29 5.59 -19.54
C ASN A 5 -31.36 4.56 -19.95
N VAL A 6 -31.24 3.36 -19.40
CA VAL A 6 -32.18 2.26 -19.62
C VAL A 6 -32.66 1.76 -18.28
N GLU A 7 -33.94 1.43 -18.20
CA GLU A 7 -34.53 0.78 -17.03
C GLU A 7 -33.91 -0.61 -16.83
N VAL A 8 -33.44 -0.88 -15.61
CA VAL A 8 -32.83 -2.16 -15.22
C VAL A 8 -33.63 -2.77 -14.08
N PRO A 9 -34.32 -3.91 -14.29
CA PRO A 9 -35.08 -4.57 -13.25
C PRO A 9 -34.21 -4.93 -12.04
N LEU A 10 -34.70 -4.68 -10.83
CA LEU A 10 -33.97 -4.93 -9.57
C LEU A 10 -33.49 -6.39 -9.43
N GLN A 11 -34.26 -7.34 -9.94
CA GLN A 11 -33.94 -8.78 -9.85
C GLN A 11 -32.97 -9.25 -10.93
N SER A 12 -32.67 -8.44 -11.94
CA SER A 12 -31.64 -8.75 -12.92
C SER A 12 -30.26 -8.81 -12.27
N THR A 13 -29.30 -9.50 -12.90
CA THR A 13 -27.92 -9.55 -12.41
C THR A 13 -27.35 -8.16 -12.20
N LEU A 14 -27.49 -7.26 -13.19
CA LEU A 14 -27.02 -5.88 -13.09
C LEU A 14 -27.78 -5.09 -12.01
N GLY A 15 -29.10 -5.28 -11.89
CA GLY A 15 -29.90 -4.64 -10.84
C GLY A 15 -29.47 -5.03 -9.42
N ARG A 16 -29.11 -6.29 -9.21
CA ARG A 16 -28.56 -6.78 -7.93
C ARG A 16 -27.20 -6.16 -7.63
N TRP A 17 -26.30 -6.08 -8.62
CA TRP A 17 -24.99 -5.44 -8.47
C TRP A 17 -25.10 -3.93 -8.23
N ARG A 18 -26.00 -3.26 -8.93
CA ARG A 18 -26.36 -1.86 -8.66
C ARG A 18 -26.80 -1.67 -7.22
N THR A 19 -27.67 -2.54 -6.70
CA THR A 19 -28.15 -2.46 -5.31
C THR A 19 -26.98 -2.53 -4.32
N GLN A 20 -25.97 -3.38 -4.59
CA GLN A 20 -24.76 -3.43 -3.77
C GLN A 20 -23.94 -2.13 -3.90
N LEU A 21 -23.81 -1.57 -5.10
CA LEU A 21 -23.11 -0.31 -5.34
C LEU A 21 -23.78 0.85 -4.60
N ASP A 22 -25.11 0.94 -4.68
CA ASP A 22 -25.91 1.94 -3.96
C ASP A 22 -25.71 1.80 -2.44
N SER A 23 -25.66 0.57 -1.94
CA SER A 23 -25.39 0.30 -0.52
C SER A 23 -23.98 0.72 -0.09
N ALA A 24 -22.98 0.54 -0.96
CA ALA A 24 -21.60 0.93 -0.69
C ALA A 24 -21.43 2.46 -0.60
N PHE A 25 -21.99 3.20 -1.57
CA PHE A 25 -21.94 4.67 -1.57
C PHE A 25 -22.80 5.31 -0.47
N LYS A 26 -23.83 4.62 0.02
CA LYS A 26 -24.61 5.04 1.20
C LYS A 26 -24.04 4.52 2.52
N GLY A 27 -22.93 3.78 2.47
CA GLY A 27 -22.28 3.23 3.65
C GLY A 27 -21.73 4.34 4.56
N PRO A 28 -21.81 4.20 5.89
CA PRO A 28 -21.39 5.25 6.82
C PRO A 28 -19.89 5.55 6.72
N GLY A 29 -19.06 4.55 6.44
CA GLY A 29 -17.63 4.73 6.21
C GLY A 29 -17.30 5.63 5.02
N PHE A 30 -17.92 5.38 3.87
CA PHE A 30 -17.75 6.22 2.68
C PHE A 30 -18.25 7.65 2.92
N LEU A 31 -19.42 7.81 3.54
CA LEU A 31 -20.01 9.12 3.80
C LEU A 31 -19.19 9.95 4.81
N ALA A 32 -18.67 9.31 5.86
CA ALA A 32 -17.77 9.95 6.82
C ALA A 32 -16.48 10.42 6.14
N TRP A 33 -15.84 9.54 5.36
CA TRP A 33 -14.65 9.88 4.57
C TRP A 33 -14.92 11.01 3.57
N ALA A 34 -16.00 10.92 2.78
CA ALA A 34 -16.36 11.96 1.81
C ALA A 34 -16.57 13.32 2.48
N LYS A 35 -17.19 13.34 3.67
CA LYS A 35 -17.35 14.56 4.47
C LYS A 35 -16.02 15.10 4.96
N GLU A 36 -15.12 14.25 5.47
CA GLU A 36 -13.77 14.65 5.89
C GLU A 36 -12.96 15.25 4.73
N GLN A 37 -13.13 14.72 3.51
CA GLN A 37 -12.47 15.23 2.31
C GLN A 37 -13.16 16.44 1.67
N GLY A 38 -14.32 16.90 2.16
CA GLY A 38 -15.11 17.96 1.51
C GLY A 38 -15.65 17.57 0.12
N LEU A 39 -15.82 16.27 -0.14
CA LEU A 39 -16.23 15.72 -1.44
C LEU A 39 -17.74 15.85 -1.67
N ASP A 40 -18.12 16.45 -2.80
CA ASP A 40 -19.50 16.44 -3.29
C ASP A 40 -19.86 15.07 -3.89
N THR A 41 -20.75 14.34 -3.21
CA THR A 41 -21.16 13.00 -3.61
C THR A 41 -22.23 12.96 -4.71
N ARG A 42 -22.69 14.11 -5.22
CA ARG A 42 -23.74 14.18 -6.24
C ARG A 42 -23.23 13.89 -7.66
N HIS A 43 -21.93 14.12 -7.89
CA HIS A 43 -21.31 13.97 -9.21
C HIS A 43 -19.94 13.33 -9.05
N LEU A 44 -19.94 12.00 -8.96
CA LEU A 44 -18.74 11.20 -8.85
C LEU A 44 -18.44 10.50 -10.17
N LYS A 45 -17.17 10.23 -10.41
CA LYS A 45 -16.69 9.40 -11.51
C LYS A 45 -15.78 8.33 -10.95
N LEU A 46 -16.18 7.07 -11.11
CA LEU A 46 -15.41 5.93 -10.60
C LEU A 46 -14.66 5.25 -11.74
N HIS A 47 -13.39 4.93 -11.47
CA HIS A 47 -12.51 4.16 -12.36
C HIS A 47 -12.11 2.84 -11.66
N PRO A 48 -12.93 1.78 -11.75
CA PRO A 48 -12.76 0.59 -10.89
C PRO A 48 -11.44 -0.14 -11.09
N ALA A 49 -11.00 -0.31 -12.34
CA ALA A 49 -9.73 -0.97 -12.66
C ALA A 49 -8.50 -0.20 -12.15
N ARG A 50 -8.55 1.14 -12.17
CA ARG A 50 -7.48 1.99 -11.63
C ARG A 50 -7.55 2.15 -10.12
N GLY A 51 -8.72 1.93 -9.53
CA GLY A 51 -8.98 2.20 -8.13
C GLY A 51 -9.07 3.69 -7.82
N GLU A 52 -9.53 4.50 -8.78
CA GLU A 52 -9.62 5.95 -8.63
C GLU A 52 -11.09 6.39 -8.51
N LEU A 53 -11.32 7.41 -7.69
CA LEU A 53 -12.58 8.14 -7.57
C LEU A 53 -12.32 9.62 -7.83
N SER A 54 -13.02 10.20 -8.79
CA SER A 54 -12.97 11.64 -9.06
C SER A 54 -14.28 12.31 -8.67
N GLY A 55 -14.19 13.54 -8.18
CA GLY A 55 -15.35 14.35 -7.84
C GLY A 55 -14.94 15.79 -7.52
N ILE A 56 -15.90 16.59 -7.06
CA ILE A 56 -15.65 17.99 -6.74
C ILE A 56 -15.36 18.12 -5.25
N VAL A 57 -14.20 18.70 -4.90
CA VAL A 57 -13.80 19.07 -3.54
C VAL A 57 -13.65 20.58 -3.50
N ASP A 58 -14.42 21.26 -2.65
CA ASP A 58 -14.39 22.73 -2.50
C ASP A 58 -14.44 23.50 -3.84
N GLY A 59 -15.23 22.99 -4.79
CA GLY A 59 -15.42 23.59 -6.12
C GLY A 59 -14.36 23.25 -7.17
N LYS A 60 -13.36 22.40 -6.85
CA LYS A 60 -12.34 21.93 -7.79
C LYS A 60 -12.45 20.43 -8.03
N GLU A 61 -12.20 19.99 -9.26
CA GLU A 61 -12.13 18.57 -9.56
C GLU A 61 -10.88 17.97 -8.91
N GLN A 62 -11.08 16.94 -8.09
CA GLN A 62 -10.04 16.20 -7.39
C GLN A 62 -10.19 14.72 -7.72
N THR A 63 -9.07 14.03 -7.87
CA THR A 63 -9.03 12.57 -8.01
C THR A 63 -8.33 11.97 -6.81
N PHE A 64 -9.00 10.99 -6.21
CA PHE A 64 -8.49 10.13 -5.15
C PHE A 64 -8.07 8.80 -5.75
N SER A 65 -6.96 8.26 -5.27
CA SER A 65 -6.33 7.04 -5.77
C SER A 65 -5.92 6.16 -4.60
N LEU A 66 -5.76 4.86 -4.84
CA LEU A 66 -5.26 3.94 -3.81
C LEU A 66 -3.83 4.26 -3.31
N LYS A 67 -3.19 5.25 -3.94
CA LYS A 67 -1.76 5.53 -3.85
C LYS A 67 -1.48 6.89 -3.20
N ASP A 68 -2.50 7.62 -2.79
CA ASP A 68 -2.38 8.93 -2.16
C ASP A 68 -2.73 8.91 -0.67
N ASP A 69 -2.51 10.05 -0.02
CA ASP A 69 -2.69 10.20 1.43
C ASP A 69 -4.13 10.60 1.83
N SER A 70 -5.12 10.45 0.93
CA SER A 70 -6.52 10.86 1.19
C SER A 70 -7.31 9.92 2.09
N GLY A 71 -6.78 8.72 2.39
CA GLY A 71 -7.50 7.65 3.09
C GLY A 71 -8.45 6.85 2.20
N TRP A 72 -8.55 7.15 0.89
CA TRP A 72 -9.37 6.38 -0.05
C TRP A 72 -9.03 4.88 -0.03
N SER A 73 -7.73 4.54 0.03
CA SER A 73 -7.26 3.15 0.11
C SER A 73 -7.75 2.37 1.33
N ASP A 74 -8.14 3.04 2.41
CA ASP A 74 -8.61 2.41 3.66
C ASP A 74 -10.13 2.15 3.68
N ILE A 75 -10.89 2.78 2.76
CA ILE A 75 -12.36 2.70 2.74
C ILE A 75 -12.94 2.16 1.43
N SER A 76 -12.15 2.06 0.36
CA SER A 76 -12.66 1.77 -0.98
C SER A 76 -12.83 0.28 -1.31
N ARG A 77 -12.47 -0.64 -0.39
CA ARG A 77 -12.33 -2.09 -0.70
C ARG A 77 -13.54 -2.74 -1.26
N THR A 78 -14.60 -2.69 -0.49
CA THR A 78 -15.85 -3.30 -0.88
C THR A 78 -16.46 -2.58 -2.08
N LEU A 79 -16.39 -1.24 -2.10
CA LEU A 79 -16.90 -0.40 -3.19
C LEU A 79 -16.23 -0.72 -4.53
N LEU A 80 -14.90 -0.74 -4.59
CA LEU A 80 -14.16 -1.05 -5.81
C LEU A 80 -14.35 -2.51 -6.24
N SER A 81 -14.50 -3.44 -5.30
CA SER A 81 -14.79 -4.84 -5.63
C SER A 81 -16.15 -4.98 -6.35
N ILE A 82 -17.18 -4.32 -5.82
CA ILE A 82 -18.52 -4.25 -6.43
C ILE A 82 -18.45 -3.57 -7.80
N ALA A 83 -17.75 -2.44 -7.88
CA ALA A 83 -17.64 -1.69 -9.12
C ALA A 83 -16.86 -2.45 -10.21
N LYS A 84 -15.86 -3.25 -9.85
CA LYS A 84 -15.13 -4.13 -10.78
C LYS A 84 -16.02 -5.26 -11.31
N ALA A 85 -16.99 -5.77 -10.54
CA ALA A 85 -17.97 -6.72 -11.06
C ALA A 85 -18.86 -6.08 -12.14
N ILE A 86 -19.13 -4.77 -12.04
CA ILE A 86 -19.90 -4.02 -13.04
C ILE A 86 -19.04 -3.68 -14.26
N ALA A 87 -17.87 -3.08 -14.03
CA ALA A 87 -17.00 -2.50 -15.05
C ALA A 87 -15.52 -2.88 -14.79
N PRO A 88 -15.10 -4.11 -15.14
CA PRO A 88 -13.79 -4.66 -14.79
C PRO A 88 -12.61 -4.05 -15.56
N GLU A 89 -12.82 -3.44 -16.72
CA GLU A 89 -11.72 -3.06 -17.62
C GLU A 89 -11.22 -1.61 -17.43
N TYR A 90 -9.96 -1.35 -17.79
CA TYR A 90 -9.28 -0.04 -17.65
C TYR A 90 -9.99 1.15 -18.30
N GLY A 91 -10.77 0.94 -19.37
CA GLY A 91 -11.52 1.99 -20.08
C GLY A 91 -12.96 2.16 -19.61
N GLN A 92 -13.41 1.42 -18.60
CA GLN A 92 -14.82 1.34 -18.22
C GLN A 92 -15.16 2.22 -17.02
N ALA A 93 -14.68 3.45 -17.01
CA ALA A 93 -15.11 4.44 -16.04
C ALA A 93 -16.61 4.77 -16.20
N PHE A 94 -17.28 5.09 -15.09
CA PHE A 94 -18.67 5.51 -15.12
C PHE A 94 -18.95 6.60 -14.08
N SER A 95 -19.90 7.48 -14.40
CA SER A 95 -20.41 8.47 -13.46
C SER A 95 -21.40 7.83 -12.50
N TYR A 96 -21.49 8.33 -11.27
CA TYR A 96 -22.39 7.86 -10.23
C TYR A 96 -22.76 9.05 -9.30
N PRO A 97 -23.94 9.10 -8.65
CA PRO A 97 -25.06 8.15 -8.70
C PRO A 97 -25.79 8.10 -10.05
N TRP A 98 -26.39 6.95 -10.35
CA TRP A 98 -27.33 6.81 -11.46
C TRP A 98 -28.76 7.14 -11.02
N PRO A 99 -29.64 7.57 -11.94
CA PRO A 99 -31.06 7.76 -11.64
C PRO A 99 -31.73 6.47 -11.13
N ASP A 100 -32.74 6.61 -10.27
CA ASP A 100 -33.48 5.49 -9.69
C ASP A 100 -34.06 4.58 -10.78
N GLY A 101 -33.85 3.26 -10.64
CA GLY A 101 -34.30 2.26 -11.62
C GLY A 101 -33.52 2.23 -12.95
N GLU A 102 -32.76 3.26 -13.28
CA GLU A 102 -32.04 3.36 -14.56
C GLU A 102 -30.52 3.19 -14.46
N VAL A 103 -29.89 2.74 -15.56
CA VAL A 103 -28.43 2.64 -15.72
C VAL A 103 -28.05 3.18 -17.11
N PRO A 104 -26.93 3.91 -17.26
CA PRO A 104 -26.47 4.36 -18.59
C PRO A 104 -26.33 3.19 -19.57
N LEU A 105 -26.84 3.36 -20.80
CA LEU A 105 -26.84 2.29 -21.80
C LEU A 105 -25.46 1.67 -21.98
N TYR A 106 -24.38 2.47 -22.11
CA TYR A 106 -23.00 1.96 -22.23
C TYR A 106 -22.59 1.01 -21.11
N THR A 107 -22.99 1.30 -19.87
CA THR A 107 -22.70 0.43 -18.73
C THR A 107 -23.44 -0.90 -18.88
N VAL A 108 -24.71 -0.87 -19.33
CA VAL A 108 -25.51 -2.09 -19.58
C VAL A 108 -24.86 -2.95 -20.67
N GLY A 109 -24.52 -2.37 -21.82
CA GLY A 109 -23.92 -3.14 -22.92
C GLY A 109 -22.55 -3.70 -22.54
N ARG A 110 -21.69 -2.91 -21.89
CA ARG A 110 -20.39 -3.39 -21.39
C ARG A 110 -20.55 -4.52 -20.37
N PHE A 111 -21.53 -4.40 -19.47
CA PHE A 111 -21.84 -5.46 -18.50
C PHE A 111 -22.20 -6.77 -19.20
N TYR A 112 -23.03 -6.73 -20.25
CA TYR A 112 -23.45 -7.94 -20.97
C TYR A 112 -22.57 -8.30 -22.19
N ASN A 113 -21.42 -7.63 -22.35
CA ASN A 113 -20.53 -7.78 -23.51
C ASN A 113 -21.27 -7.61 -24.86
N LYS A 114 -22.14 -6.60 -24.95
CA LYS A 114 -22.88 -6.23 -26.15
C LYS A 114 -22.42 -4.86 -26.66
N PRO A 115 -22.00 -4.75 -27.93
CA PRO A 115 -21.63 -3.47 -28.51
C PRO A 115 -22.86 -2.58 -28.61
N ILE A 116 -22.72 -1.32 -28.21
CA ILE A 116 -23.79 -0.32 -28.27
C ILE A 116 -23.61 0.60 -29.48
N ASP A 117 -22.36 0.83 -29.87
CA ASP A 117 -22.02 1.54 -31.09
C ASP A 117 -22.10 0.59 -32.28
N LEU A 118 -23.33 0.21 -32.65
CA LEU A 118 -23.57 -0.63 -33.82
C LEU A 118 -23.36 0.20 -35.09
N SER A 119 -22.64 -0.36 -36.07
CA SER A 119 -22.61 0.20 -37.41
C SER A 119 -24.02 0.19 -38.03
N PRO A 120 -24.32 1.03 -39.04
CA PRO A 120 -25.64 1.02 -39.69
C PRO A 120 -26.08 -0.37 -40.18
N ALA A 121 -25.14 -1.16 -40.71
CA ALA A 121 -25.38 -2.53 -41.13
C ALA A 121 -25.72 -3.45 -39.95
N GLN A 122 -24.95 -3.36 -38.85
CA GLN A 122 -25.22 -4.12 -37.63
C GLN A 122 -26.57 -3.74 -37.02
N ALA A 123 -26.94 -2.47 -37.03
CA ALA A 123 -28.23 -2.00 -36.52
C ALA A 123 -29.43 -2.49 -37.36
N VAL A 124 -29.28 -2.59 -38.69
CA VAL A 124 -30.30 -3.20 -39.57
C VAL A 124 -30.48 -4.68 -39.26
N GLU A 125 -29.38 -5.44 -39.16
CA GLU A 125 -29.42 -6.86 -38.82
C GLU A 125 -30.01 -7.10 -37.42
N HIS A 126 -29.63 -6.27 -36.44
CA HIS A 126 -30.16 -6.38 -35.07
C HIS A 126 -31.66 -6.10 -35.00
N ARG A 127 -32.17 -5.13 -35.77
CA ARG A 127 -33.61 -4.86 -35.89
C ARG A 127 -34.37 -6.01 -36.53
N LYS A 128 -33.80 -6.60 -37.59
CA LYS A 128 -34.40 -7.77 -38.26
C LYS A 128 -34.54 -8.96 -37.30
N ARG A 129 -33.48 -9.27 -36.55
CA ARG A 129 -33.48 -10.34 -35.54
C ARG A 129 -34.51 -10.11 -34.42
N LEU A 130 -34.65 -8.87 -33.95
CA LEU A 130 -35.68 -8.50 -32.96
C LEU A 130 -37.10 -8.72 -33.52
N ALA A 131 -37.35 -8.31 -34.77
CA ALA A 131 -38.65 -8.51 -35.43
C ALA A 131 -38.99 -9.99 -35.62
N GLU A 132 -37.98 -10.83 -35.89
CA GLU A 132 -38.10 -12.28 -36.03
C GLU A 132 -38.18 -13.03 -34.68
N LYS A 133 -38.15 -12.32 -33.54
CA LYS A 133 -38.12 -12.90 -32.18
C LYS A 133 -37.01 -13.94 -32.00
N ALA A 134 -35.88 -13.74 -32.69
CA ALA A 134 -34.73 -14.63 -32.58
C ALA A 134 -34.22 -14.69 -31.13
N LEU A 135 -33.80 -15.87 -30.69
CA LEU A 135 -33.15 -16.05 -29.39
C LEU A 135 -31.80 -15.32 -29.40
N PHE A 136 -31.58 -14.43 -28.44
CA PHE A 136 -30.31 -13.75 -28.26
C PHE A 136 -29.40 -14.60 -27.37
N GLU A 137 -28.44 -15.28 -27.98
CA GLU A 137 -27.35 -15.87 -27.22
C GLU A 137 -26.42 -14.77 -26.72
N PHE A 138 -26.16 -14.79 -25.41
CA PHE A 138 -25.09 -14.01 -24.82
C PHE A 138 -23.82 -14.83 -24.95
N ALA A 139 -22.81 -14.26 -25.63
CA ALA A 139 -21.49 -14.87 -25.66
C ALA A 139 -21.01 -15.10 -24.21
N PRO A 140 -20.22 -16.15 -23.95
CA PRO A 140 -19.63 -16.37 -22.64
C PRO A 140 -18.92 -15.09 -22.18
N VAL A 141 -19.31 -14.59 -21.00
CA VAL A 141 -18.71 -13.40 -20.44
C VAL A 141 -17.47 -13.83 -19.66
N ALA A 142 -16.29 -13.33 -20.02
CA ALA A 142 -15.02 -13.67 -19.35
C ALA A 142 -15.05 -13.47 -17.83
N HIS A 143 -15.93 -12.58 -17.35
CA HIS A 143 -16.12 -12.22 -15.94
C HIS A 143 -17.42 -12.78 -15.33
N ALA A 144 -18.04 -13.80 -15.93
CA ALA A 144 -19.29 -14.36 -15.44
C ALA A 144 -19.18 -14.89 -14.00
N SER A 145 -18.05 -15.48 -13.64
CA SER A 145 -17.77 -15.97 -12.27
C SER A 145 -17.77 -14.85 -11.23
N LEU A 146 -17.35 -13.63 -11.59
CA LEU A 146 -17.37 -12.46 -10.71
C LEU A 146 -18.79 -11.98 -10.41
N ARG A 147 -19.81 -12.49 -11.13
CA ARG A 147 -21.19 -12.00 -11.09
C ARG A 147 -22.18 -13.06 -10.63
N SER A 148 -21.70 -14.19 -10.12
CA SER A 148 -22.53 -15.31 -9.67
C SER A 148 -23.34 -14.95 -8.41
N ALA A 149 -24.28 -15.83 -8.04
CA ALA A 149 -25.05 -15.66 -6.82
C ALA A 149 -24.15 -15.75 -5.57
N GLU A 150 -23.15 -16.63 -5.61
CA GLU A 150 -22.13 -16.78 -4.56
C GLU A 150 -21.27 -15.53 -4.46
N ALA A 151 -20.86 -14.94 -5.60
CA ALA A 151 -20.12 -13.69 -5.61
C ALA A 151 -20.94 -12.55 -4.97
N ILE A 152 -22.23 -12.44 -5.30
CA ILE A 152 -23.12 -11.45 -4.66
C ILE A 152 -23.23 -11.69 -3.14
N ALA A 153 -23.40 -12.93 -2.70
CA ALA A 153 -23.49 -13.26 -1.27
C ALA A 153 -22.19 -12.91 -0.52
N GLN A 154 -21.03 -13.18 -1.12
CA GLN A 154 -19.74 -12.81 -0.55
C GLN A 154 -19.56 -11.27 -0.46
N GLN A 155 -20.07 -10.52 -1.45
CA GLN A 155 -20.04 -9.05 -1.41
C GLN A 155 -20.97 -8.47 -0.36
N GLN A 156 -22.18 -9.02 -0.20
CA GLN A 156 -23.10 -8.62 0.86
C GLN A 156 -22.46 -8.83 2.24
N LYS A 157 -21.80 -9.98 2.43
CA LYS A 157 -21.03 -10.25 3.64
C LYS A 157 -19.93 -9.22 3.87
N SER A 158 -19.17 -8.89 2.83
CA SER A 158 -18.09 -7.89 2.89
C SER A 158 -18.61 -6.48 3.23
N LEU A 159 -19.79 -6.10 2.71
CA LEU A 159 -20.46 -4.84 3.09
C LEU A 159 -20.88 -4.84 4.56
N GLY A 160 -21.39 -5.96 5.08
CA GLY A 160 -21.74 -6.07 6.49
C GLY A 160 -20.52 -6.04 7.42
N GLU A 161 -19.40 -6.63 7.00
CA GLU A 161 -18.12 -6.57 7.72
C GLU A 161 -17.57 -5.13 7.75
N ASP A 162 -17.64 -4.40 6.64
CA ASP A 162 -17.23 -3.00 6.56
C ASP A 162 -18.10 -2.09 7.44
N ALA A 163 -19.42 -2.30 7.42
CA ALA A 163 -20.35 -1.58 8.30
C ALA A 163 -20.06 -1.82 9.78
N ASN A 164 -19.81 -3.08 10.18
CA ASN A 164 -19.44 -3.42 11.56
C ASN A 164 -18.10 -2.78 11.97
N ARG A 165 -17.09 -2.84 11.10
CA ARG A 165 -15.77 -2.24 11.35
C ARG A 165 -15.90 -0.74 11.56
N HIS A 166 -16.67 -0.06 10.71
CA HIS A 166 -16.90 1.38 10.86
C HIS A 166 -17.67 1.73 12.13
N ALA A 167 -18.70 0.95 12.49
CA ALA A 167 -19.45 1.14 13.74
C ALA A 167 -18.53 0.99 14.97
N LEU A 168 -17.65 -0.01 14.97
CA LEU A 168 -16.65 -0.22 16.02
C LEU A 168 -15.67 0.96 16.13
N ILE A 169 -15.08 1.39 15.00
CA ILE A 169 -14.15 2.54 14.96
C ILE A 169 -14.84 3.81 15.47
N THR A 170 -16.08 4.05 15.04
CA THR A 170 -16.86 5.22 15.46
C THR A 170 -17.15 5.19 16.96
N ALA A 171 -17.56 4.03 17.49
CA ALA A 171 -17.81 3.85 18.91
C ALA A 171 -16.54 4.04 19.75
N LEU A 172 -15.38 3.61 19.27
CA LEU A 172 -14.10 3.84 19.93
C LEU A 172 -13.67 5.31 19.91
N LYS A 173 -13.84 6.00 18.76
CA LYS A 173 -13.52 7.43 18.63
C LYS A 173 -14.38 8.33 19.51
N SER A 174 -15.62 7.93 19.80
CA SER A 174 -16.56 8.73 20.61
C SER A 174 -16.38 8.58 22.12
N GLN A 175 -15.44 7.76 22.58
CA GLN A 175 -15.23 7.53 24.01
C GLN A 175 -14.67 8.76 24.70
N VAL A 176 -15.22 9.05 25.88
CA VAL A 176 -14.79 10.11 26.79
C VAL A 176 -14.59 9.50 28.16
N ASP A 177 -13.53 9.92 28.85
CA ASP A 177 -13.21 9.40 30.17
C ASP A 177 -14.25 9.81 31.22
N ASP A 178 -14.52 8.90 32.17
CA ASP A 178 -15.27 9.18 33.37
C ASP A 178 -14.45 10.04 34.37
N ALA A 179 -15.04 10.34 35.52
CA ALA A 179 -14.38 11.12 36.57
C ALA A 179 -13.06 10.50 37.10
N ASN A 180 -12.83 9.20 36.85
CA ASN A 180 -11.63 8.46 37.23
C ASN A 180 -10.64 8.28 36.07
N GLY A 181 -10.87 8.90 34.91
CA GLY A 181 -10.00 8.74 33.74
C GLY A 181 -10.18 7.41 33.02
N LYS A 182 -11.34 6.74 33.15
CA LYS A 182 -11.61 5.41 32.60
C LYS A 182 -12.81 5.39 31.65
N ILE A 183 -12.87 4.35 30.82
CA ILE A 183 -14.03 4.05 29.97
C ILE A 183 -14.54 2.64 30.27
N ASP A 184 -15.83 2.41 30.02
CA ASP A 184 -16.49 1.11 30.21
C ASP A 184 -17.07 0.61 28.88
N LEU A 185 -16.24 -0.11 28.11
CA LEU A 185 -16.59 -0.63 26.80
C LEU A 185 -17.54 -1.84 26.83
N ASP A 186 -17.81 -2.42 28.00
CA ASP A 186 -18.83 -3.46 28.16
C ASP A 186 -20.25 -2.87 28.12
N LYS A 187 -20.40 -1.56 28.39
CA LYS A 187 -21.68 -0.82 28.30
C LYS A 187 -21.92 -0.16 26.94
N VAL A 188 -20.93 -0.14 26.06
CA VAL A 188 -21.04 0.47 24.74
C VAL A 188 -21.40 -0.60 23.73
N ASN A 189 -22.67 -0.66 23.33
CA ASN A 189 -23.16 -1.59 22.31
C ASN A 189 -23.09 -0.98 20.91
N VAL A 190 -22.73 -1.80 19.93
CA VAL A 190 -22.82 -1.48 18.51
C VAL A 190 -23.74 -2.47 17.81
N LEU A 191 -24.47 -1.96 16.81
CA LEU A 191 -25.29 -2.80 15.93
C LEU A 191 -24.39 -3.67 15.06
N ILE A 192 -24.77 -4.95 14.93
CA ILE A 192 -24.12 -5.91 14.05
C ILE A 192 -24.97 -6.04 12.78
N ASP A 193 -24.39 -5.68 11.63
CA ASP A 193 -25.04 -5.76 10.33
C ASP A 193 -25.44 -7.21 10.02
N SER A 194 -26.71 -7.41 9.66
CA SER A 194 -27.29 -8.73 9.43
C SER A 194 -26.66 -9.49 8.28
N ARG A 195 -25.97 -8.81 7.36
CA ARG A 195 -25.24 -9.43 6.24
C ARG A 195 -23.90 -10.02 6.68
N SER A 196 -23.35 -9.55 7.81
CA SER A 196 -21.99 -9.87 8.22
C SER A 196 -21.81 -11.32 8.66
N GLY A 197 -20.59 -11.85 8.49
CA GLY A 197 -20.24 -13.18 9.02
C GLY A 197 -20.30 -13.26 10.54
N ARG A 198 -20.16 -12.13 11.24
CA ARG A 198 -20.31 -12.04 12.69
C ARG A 198 -21.77 -12.28 13.08
N PHE A 199 -22.72 -11.62 12.43
CA PHE A 199 -24.14 -11.85 12.69
C PHE A 199 -24.53 -13.32 12.45
N ALA A 200 -24.04 -13.93 11.38
CA ALA A 200 -24.32 -15.34 11.07
C ALA A 200 -23.83 -16.31 12.15
N ARG A 201 -22.70 -16.02 12.81
CA ARG A 201 -22.13 -16.86 13.88
C ARG A 201 -22.75 -16.59 15.25
N GLU A 202 -22.84 -15.33 15.62
CA GLU A 202 -23.26 -14.91 16.97
C GLU A 202 -24.78 -14.85 17.12
N GLN A 203 -25.52 -14.67 16.00
CA GLN A 203 -26.97 -14.48 15.96
C GLN A 203 -27.48 -13.34 16.88
N ARG A 204 -26.63 -12.34 17.12
CA ARG A 204 -26.91 -11.16 17.95
C ARG A 204 -26.98 -9.91 17.07
N ARG A 205 -28.01 -9.07 17.32
CA ARG A 205 -28.17 -7.77 16.66
C ARG A 205 -27.28 -6.68 17.23
N GLU A 206 -26.86 -6.84 18.49
CA GLU A 206 -25.99 -5.90 19.21
C GLU A 206 -24.93 -6.67 19.99
N MET A 207 -23.74 -6.11 20.08
CA MET A 207 -22.65 -6.63 20.91
C MET A 207 -21.88 -5.46 21.54
N SER A 208 -21.31 -5.68 22.73
CA SER A 208 -20.48 -4.64 23.34
C SER A 208 -19.14 -4.52 22.62
N VAL A 209 -18.59 -3.31 22.57
CA VAL A 209 -17.28 -3.03 21.98
C VAL A 209 -16.22 -3.91 22.61
N ALA A 210 -16.22 -4.07 23.94
CA ALA A 210 -15.27 -4.94 24.64
C ALA A 210 -15.34 -6.41 24.18
N GLN A 211 -16.54 -6.95 23.94
CA GLN A 211 -16.72 -8.32 23.45
C GLN A 211 -16.17 -8.47 22.03
N ILE A 212 -16.44 -7.51 21.15
CA ILE A 212 -15.96 -7.53 19.76
C ILE A 212 -14.43 -7.54 19.73
N LEU A 213 -13.79 -6.66 20.51
CA LEU A 213 -12.33 -6.58 20.58
C LEU A 213 -11.70 -7.87 21.10
N LYS A 214 -12.23 -8.45 22.19
CA LYS A 214 -11.74 -9.72 22.74
C LYS A 214 -11.86 -10.87 21.73
N LEU A 215 -12.96 -10.94 20.99
CA LEU A 215 -13.17 -11.97 19.95
C LEU A 215 -12.21 -11.82 18.77
N GLU A 216 -11.73 -10.60 18.51
CA GLU A 216 -10.73 -10.31 17.48
C GLU A 216 -9.29 -10.45 17.99
N GLY A 217 -9.09 -10.88 19.24
CA GLY A 217 -7.76 -11.03 19.85
C GLY A 217 -7.09 -9.70 20.22
N ASN A 218 -7.86 -8.62 20.28
CA ASN A 218 -7.37 -7.29 20.57
C ASN A 218 -7.43 -6.95 22.07
N ASN A 219 -6.50 -6.11 22.50
CA ASN A 219 -6.50 -5.49 23.82
C ASN A 219 -7.73 -4.59 23.97
N VAL A 220 -8.29 -4.53 25.18
CA VAL A 220 -9.44 -3.66 25.49
C VAL A 220 -8.94 -2.35 26.07
N PRO A 221 -9.18 -1.20 25.40
CA PRO A 221 -8.78 0.10 25.90
C PRO A 221 -9.38 0.44 27.26
N ILE A 222 -8.57 1.02 28.16
CA ILE A 222 -9.02 1.41 29.51
C ILE A 222 -9.34 2.89 29.64
N ASN A 223 -8.98 3.72 28.66
CA ASN A 223 -9.25 5.16 28.62
C ASN A 223 -9.48 5.65 27.18
N SER A 224 -9.98 6.88 27.04
CA SER A 224 -10.32 7.53 25.78
C SER A 224 -9.14 7.62 24.82
N LYS A 225 -7.93 7.94 25.31
CA LYS A 225 -6.70 7.99 24.51
C LYS A 225 -6.37 6.63 23.89
N GLN A 226 -6.44 5.56 24.68
CA GLN A 226 -6.25 4.21 24.16
C GLN A 226 -7.35 3.81 23.18
N ALA A 227 -8.60 4.21 23.42
CA ALA A 227 -9.71 3.92 22.51
C ALA A 227 -9.55 4.63 21.15
N GLN A 228 -9.13 5.90 21.16
CA GLN A 228 -8.81 6.64 19.94
C GLN A 228 -7.62 6.02 19.19
N GLY A 229 -6.57 5.63 19.92
CA GLY A 229 -5.43 4.92 19.35
C GLY A 229 -5.81 3.57 18.74
N MET A 230 -6.66 2.80 19.43
CA MET A 230 -7.24 1.55 18.92
C MET A 230 -8.04 1.79 17.64
N ALA A 231 -8.86 2.84 17.60
CA ALA A 231 -9.63 3.21 16.43
C ALA A 231 -8.75 3.59 15.23
N LEU A 232 -7.63 4.27 15.48
CA LEU A 232 -6.64 4.60 14.45
C LEU A 232 -5.98 3.32 13.91
N ALA A 233 -5.49 2.43 14.78
CA ALA A 233 -4.89 1.17 14.37
C ALA A 233 -5.86 0.30 13.54
N LEU A 234 -7.12 0.18 13.98
CA LEU A 234 -8.16 -0.55 13.26
C LEU A 234 -8.56 0.11 11.93
N SER A 235 -8.25 1.39 11.71
CA SER A 235 -8.64 2.13 10.50
C SER A 235 -7.77 1.81 9.28
N PHE A 236 -6.58 1.25 9.46
CA PHE A 236 -5.74 0.82 8.34
C PHE A 236 -6.30 -0.46 7.70
N ASP A 237 -6.56 -0.43 6.38
CA ASP A 237 -6.82 -1.63 5.58
C ASP A 237 -5.61 -1.89 4.66
N LEU A 238 -4.83 -2.92 4.97
CA LEU A 238 -3.69 -3.29 4.13
C LEU A 238 -4.11 -4.04 2.86
N ALA A 239 -5.30 -4.66 2.81
CA ALA A 239 -5.63 -5.59 1.74
C ALA A 239 -5.73 -4.93 0.36
N HIS A 240 -6.08 -3.65 0.31
CA HIS A 240 -6.05 -2.87 -0.93
C HIS A 240 -4.64 -2.50 -1.40
N ARG A 241 -3.69 -2.52 -0.48
CA ARG A 241 -2.28 -2.26 -0.73
C ARG A 241 -1.58 -3.51 -1.24
N ALA A 242 -2.15 -4.71 -1.02
CA ALA A 242 -1.67 -5.95 -1.63
C ALA A 242 -1.38 -5.76 -3.13
N PRO A 243 -0.36 -6.43 -3.68
CA PRO A 243 -0.26 -6.63 -5.12
C PRO A 243 -1.62 -7.14 -5.63
N GLN A 244 -2.10 -6.60 -6.75
CA GLN A 244 -3.39 -7.01 -7.28
C GLN A 244 -3.42 -8.53 -7.49
N LEU A 245 -4.61 -9.13 -7.40
CA LEU A 245 -4.80 -10.58 -7.49
C LEU A 245 -4.29 -11.19 -8.82
N ASP A 246 -3.90 -10.36 -9.78
CA ASP A 246 -3.32 -10.66 -11.09
C ASP A 246 -1.86 -10.20 -11.26
N SER A 247 -1.28 -9.48 -10.28
CA SER A 247 0.11 -9.00 -10.34
C SER A 247 1.15 -10.04 -9.90
N GLY A 248 0.72 -11.16 -9.30
CA GLY A 248 1.59 -12.28 -8.91
C GLY A 248 2.75 -11.82 -8.00
N GLY A 249 2.43 -11.60 -6.72
CA GLY A 249 3.37 -11.14 -5.71
C GLY A 249 4.71 -11.89 -5.77
N VAL A 250 5.81 -11.17 -5.56
CA VAL A 250 7.16 -11.65 -5.88
C VAL A 250 7.74 -12.56 -4.80
N ARG A 251 7.24 -12.42 -3.57
CA ARG A 251 7.82 -13.05 -2.38
C ARG A 251 7.48 -14.53 -2.13
N PRO A 252 6.38 -15.16 -2.61
CA PRO A 252 6.02 -16.48 -2.12
C PRO A 252 6.63 -17.67 -2.90
N VAL A 253 7.44 -17.49 -3.96
CA VAL A 253 7.93 -18.66 -4.71
C VAL A 253 9.41 -18.96 -4.47
N VAL A 254 10.35 -18.04 -4.74
CA VAL A 254 11.79 -18.38 -4.73
C VAL A 254 12.28 -18.88 -3.36
N GLY A 255 11.88 -18.23 -2.26
CA GLY A 255 12.28 -18.62 -0.90
C GLY A 255 11.67 -19.94 -0.41
N LEU A 256 10.58 -20.41 -1.02
CA LEU A 256 9.90 -21.67 -0.64
C LEU A 256 10.32 -22.86 -1.50
N LEU A 257 10.99 -22.64 -2.63
CA LEU A 257 11.43 -23.72 -3.52
C LEU A 257 12.70 -24.38 -3.00
N GLY A 258 12.61 -25.68 -2.67
CA GLY A 258 13.79 -26.49 -2.35
C GLY A 258 14.74 -26.65 -3.55
N ALA A 259 15.99 -27.05 -3.28
CA ALA A 259 17.06 -27.17 -4.29
C ALA A 259 16.68 -28.01 -5.52
N THR A 260 15.85 -29.04 -5.36
CA THR A 260 15.35 -29.86 -6.47
C THR A 260 14.39 -29.09 -7.38
N SER A 261 13.50 -28.28 -6.81
CA SER A 261 12.59 -27.43 -7.57
C SER A 261 13.33 -26.33 -8.30
N LEU A 262 14.32 -25.70 -7.66
CA LEU A 262 15.18 -24.70 -8.32
C LEU A 262 15.95 -25.28 -9.51
N ARG A 263 16.49 -26.51 -9.39
CA ARG A 263 17.14 -27.21 -10.51
C ARG A 263 16.17 -27.49 -11.67
N LYS A 264 14.95 -27.94 -11.36
CA LYS A 264 13.91 -28.18 -12.39
C LYS A 264 13.50 -26.89 -13.10
N MET A 265 13.34 -25.80 -12.36
CA MET A 265 13.02 -24.49 -12.91
C MET A 265 14.12 -24.00 -13.84
N ARG A 266 15.38 -24.09 -13.41
CA ARG A 266 16.54 -23.72 -14.24
C ARG A 266 16.58 -24.52 -15.54
N ALA A 267 16.36 -25.84 -15.49
CA ALA A 267 16.31 -26.67 -16.69
C ALA A 267 15.24 -26.23 -17.70
N VAL A 268 14.05 -25.82 -17.24
CA VAL A 268 12.99 -25.29 -18.12
C VAL A 268 13.41 -23.96 -18.76
N VAL A 269 14.04 -23.08 -17.98
CA VAL A 269 14.56 -21.80 -18.47
C VAL A 269 15.65 -22.01 -19.52
N ASP A 270 16.62 -22.89 -19.26
CA ASP A 270 17.71 -23.18 -20.18
C ASP A 270 17.20 -23.79 -21.51
N GLU A 271 16.24 -24.72 -21.42
CA GLU A 271 15.56 -25.27 -22.61
C GLU A 271 14.81 -24.19 -23.39
N TRP A 272 14.14 -23.26 -22.71
CA TRP A 272 13.47 -22.14 -23.37
C TRP A 272 14.47 -21.20 -24.06
N LYS A 273 15.59 -20.87 -23.40
CA LYS A 273 16.64 -20.01 -23.97
C LYS A 273 17.24 -20.63 -25.23
N THR A 274 17.62 -21.90 -25.19
CA THR A 274 18.20 -22.60 -26.35
C THR A 274 17.28 -22.60 -27.57
N ARG A 275 15.96 -22.70 -27.37
CA ARG A 275 14.97 -22.62 -28.46
C ARG A 275 14.83 -21.21 -29.08
N GLN A 276 15.19 -20.17 -28.33
CA GLN A 276 15.12 -18.76 -28.76
C GLN A 276 16.40 -18.30 -29.48
N VAL A 277 17.55 -18.94 -29.22
CA VAL A 277 18.87 -18.60 -29.79
C VAL A 277 18.97 -18.62 -31.33
N PRO A 278 18.15 -19.33 -32.14
CA PRO A 278 18.27 -19.24 -33.61
C PRO A 278 17.92 -17.86 -34.21
N ARG A 279 17.49 -16.86 -33.43
CA ARG A 279 17.01 -15.54 -33.91
C ARG A 279 17.96 -14.35 -33.71
N VAL A 280 19.09 -14.49 -33.02
CA VAL A 280 19.98 -13.34 -32.72
C VAL A 280 21.41 -13.64 -33.16
N SER A 281 21.76 -13.27 -34.39
CA SER A 281 23.13 -13.28 -34.89
C SER A 281 23.82 -11.96 -34.56
N ASN A 282 24.49 -11.84 -33.42
CA ASN A 282 25.68 -10.98 -33.32
C ASN A 282 26.59 -11.35 -32.12
N PRO A 283 27.88 -11.67 -32.31
CA PRO A 283 28.70 -12.33 -31.29
C PRO A 283 29.69 -11.39 -30.58
N GLN A 284 29.22 -10.39 -29.81
CA GLN A 284 30.12 -9.52 -29.02
C GLN A 284 29.58 -9.06 -27.65
N SER A 285 28.81 -9.90 -26.94
CA SER A 285 28.44 -9.64 -25.52
C SER A 285 27.98 -10.93 -24.80
N GLU A 286 28.83 -11.95 -24.72
CA GLU A 286 28.41 -13.31 -24.32
C GLU A 286 27.85 -13.43 -22.89
N ALA A 287 28.22 -12.56 -21.93
CA ALA A 287 27.65 -12.60 -20.58
C ALA A 287 26.31 -11.85 -20.45
N ALA A 288 26.08 -10.79 -21.24
CA ALA A 288 24.87 -9.95 -21.15
C ALA A 288 23.82 -10.25 -22.22
N THR A 289 24.11 -11.08 -23.23
CA THR A 289 23.15 -11.47 -24.30
C THR A 289 22.29 -12.68 -23.90
N GLY A 290 22.72 -13.48 -22.92
CA GLY A 290 22.04 -14.71 -22.47
C GLY A 290 21.09 -14.57 -21.26
N SER A 291 20.88 -13.35 -20.75
CA SER A 291 19.97 -13.12 -19.61
C SER A 291 18.52 -13.37 -20.00
N LEU A 292 17.77 -14.16 -19.23
CA LEU A 292 16.33 -14.41 -19.44
C LEU A 292 15.56 -13.11 -19.52
N LEU A 293 15.87 -12.16 -18.62
CA LEU A 293 15.22 -10.86 -18.57
C LEU A 293 15.39 -10.11 -19.91
N ARG A 294 16.62 -10.07 -20.43
CA ARG A 294 16.91 -9.39 -21.69
C ARG A 294 16.23 -10.07 -22.88
N MET A 295 16.20 -11.41 -22.91
CA MET A 295 15.51 -12.16 -23.96
C MET A 295 14.01 -11.87 -23.95
N LEU A 296 13.38 -11.85 -22.78
CA LEU A 296 11.96 -11.49 -22.66
C LEU A 296 11.70 -10.02 -23.02
N ILE A 297 12.57 -9.09 -22.62
CA ILE A 297 12.47 -7.68 -23.03
C ILE A 297 12.58 -7.57 -24.55
N SER A 298 13.52 -8.28 -25.19
CA SER A 298 13.70 -8.23 -26.65
C SER A 298 12.50 -8.72 -27.45
N ALA A 299 11.62 -9.53 -26.84
CA ALA A 299 10.37 -9.98 -27.44
C ALA A 299 9.26 -8.91 -27.42
N ILE A 300 9.45 -7.82 -26.67
CA ILE A 300 8.49 -6.72 -26.55
C ILE A 300 8.72 -5.68 -27.68
N PRO A 301 7.65 -5.07 -28.24
CA PRO A 301 7.75 -4.01 -29.25
C PRO A 301 8.66 -2.83 -28.82
N ALA A 302 9.44 -2.28 -29.75
CA ALA A 302 10.40 -1.20 -29.49
C ALA A 302 9.80 0.08 -28.84
N PRO A 303 8.59 0.57 -29.20
CA PRO A 303 7.99 1.72 -28.54
C PRO A 303 7.74 1.47 -27.05
N THR A 304 7.33 0.24 -26.72
CA THR A 304 7.13 -0.19 -25.34
C THR A 304 8.46 -0.22 -24.60
N ARG A 305 9.53 -0.76 -25.21
CA ARG A 305 10.88 -0.79 -24.63
C ARG A 305 11.43 0.60 -24.29
N GLN A 306 11.21 1.59 -25.13
CA GLN A 306 11.62 2.98 -24.85
C GLN A 306 10.86 3.58 -23.66
N ALA A 307 9.58 3.25 -23.50
CA ALA A 307 8.79 3.66 -22.34
C ALA A 307 9.22 2.94 -21.05
N MET A 308 9.87 1.76 -21.14
CA MET A 308 10.28 0.98 -19.97
C MET A 308 11.31 1.71 -19.09
N ALA A 309 12.21 2.48 -19.69
CA ALA A 309 13.21 3.27 -18.96
C ALA A 309 12.59 4.38 -18.11
N GLN A 310 11.42 4.90 -18.52
CA GLN A 310 10.73 6.00 -17.83
C GLN A 310 9.85 5.49 -16.68
N ASN A 311 9.39 4.23 -16.75
CA ASN A 311 8.56 3.64 -15.70
C ASN A 311 8.87 2.13 -15.53
N PRO A 312 9.90 1.79 -14.74
CA PRO A 312 10.32 0.39 -14.53
C PRO A 312 9.24 -0.51 -13.92
N ALA A 313 8.34 0.05 -13.12
CA ALA A 313 7.22 -0.69 -12.53
C ALA A 313 6.18 -1.08 -13.60
N LEU A 314 5.77 -0.14 -14.45
CA LEU A 314 4.88 -0.41 -15.59
C LEU A 314 5.52 -1.38 -16.59
N ALA A 315 6.81 -1.18 -16.87
CA ALA A 315 7.62 -2.03 -17.74
C ALA A 315 7.57 -3.49 -17.30
N ARG A 316 7.84 -3.72 -16.01
CA ARG A 316 7.76 -5.05 -15.41
C ARG A 316 6.36 -5.64 -15.55
N GLU A 317 5.32 -4.87 -15.26
CA GLU A 317 3.93 -5.31 -15.29
C GLU A 317 3.49 -5.78 -16.68
N GLN A 318 3.96 -5.10 -17.73
CA GLN A 318 3.74 -5.48 -19.12
C GLN A 318 4.60 -6.68 -19.54
N LEU A 319 5.85 -6.74 -19.11
CA LEU A 319 6.76 -7.85 -19.39
C LEU A 319 6.21 -9.18 -18.86
N ILE A 320 5.76 -9.23 -17.60
CA ILE A 320 5.26 -10.48 -17.00
C ILE A 320 3.94 -10.93 -17.63
N ARG A 321 3.20 -10.03 -18.27
CA ARG A 321 1.95 -10.31 -18.99
C ARG A 321 2.17 -10.57 -20.49
N SER A 322 3.40 -10.56 -20.99
CA SER A 322 3.64 -10.90 -22.39
C SER A 322 3.29 -12.36 -22.67
N PRO A 323 2.83 -12.70 -23.90
CA PRO A 323 2.53 -14.09 -24.27
C PRO A 323 3.72 -15.04 -24.03
N GLU A 324 4.94 -14.56 -24.30
CA GLU A 324 6.17 -15.32 -24.11
C GLU A 324 6.46 -15.60 -22.64
N ALA A 325 6.30 -14.59 -21.77
CA ALA A 325 6.45 -14.74 -20.33
C ALA A 325 5.40 -15.71 -19.78
N GLN A 326 4.12 -15.52 -20.13
CA GLN A 326 3.02 -16.39 -19.69
C GLN A 326 3.25 -17.85 -20.09
N ALA A 327 3.66 -18.11 -21.33
CA ALA A 327 3.96 -19.46 -21.80
C ALA A 327 5.12 -20.11 -21.02
N LEU A 328 6.19 -19.35 -20.75
CA LEU A 328 7.31 -19.83 -19.92
C LEU A 328 6.84 -20.13 -18.49
N GLY A 329 6.03 -19.24 -17.90
CA GLY A 329 5.45 -19.40 -16.56
C GLY A 329 4.63 -20.67 -16.42
N GLN A 330 3.73 -20.91 -17.37
CA GLN A 330 2.91 -22.12 -17.42
C GLN A 330 3.76 -23.40 -17.54
N ASN A 331 4.87 -23.35 -18.30
CA ASN A 331 5.78 -24.49 -18.42
C ASN A 331 6.52 -24.78 -17.11
N ILE A 332 7.02 -23.73 -16.44
CA ILE A 332 7.66 -23.85 -15.12
C ILE A 332 6.66 -24.42 -14.12
N GLN A 333 5.46 -23.85 -14.05
CA GLN A 333 4.38 -24.31 -13.20
C GLN A 333 4.10 -25.81 -13.39
N LYS A 334 3.88 -26.25 -14.63
CA LYS A 334 3.61 -27.65 -14.96
C LYS A 334 4.75 -28.56 -14.52
N ARG A 335 6.00 -28.14 -14.74
CA ARG A 335 7.20 -28.90 -14.35
C ARG A 335 7.35 -29.02 -12.84
N LEU A 336 7.00 -27.97 -12.10
CA LEU A 336 7.08 -27.92 -10.65
C LEU A 336 5.82 -28.48 -9.95
N LYS A 337 4.76 -28.78 -10.71
CA LYS A 337 3.45 -29.20 -10.20
C LYS A 337 2.84 -28.16 -9.23
N ILE A 338 3.04 -26.87 -9.53
CA ILE A 338 2.40 -25.77 -8.78
C ILE A 338 0.92 -25.73 -9.12
N LEU A 339 0.06 -25.60 -8.11
CA LEU A 339 -1.39 -25.51 -8.28
C LEU A 339 -1.76 -24.39 -9.25
N GLU A 340 -2.68 -24.67 -10.17
CA GLU A 340 -3.16 -23.67 -11.13
C GLU A 340 -4.04 -22.63 -10.46
N THR A 341 -3.58 -21.38 -10.52
CA THR A 341 -4.29 -20.20 -10.05
C THR A 341 -4.23 -19.13 -11.15
N PRO A 342 -5.05 -18.07 -11.08
CA PRO A 342 -4.95 -16.95 -12.03
C PRO A 342 -3.57 -16.29 -12.13
N THR A 343 -2.71 -16.42 -11.11
CA THR A 343 -1.37 -15.80 -11.05
C THR A 343 -0.21 -16.77 -11.08
N SER A 344 -0.44 -18.08 -10.95
CA SER A 344 0.62 -19.06 -10.78
C SER A 344 1.66 -19.04 -11.92
N ALA A 345 1.26 -18.70 -13.14
CA ALA A 345 2.18 -18.52 -14.26
C ALA A 345 3.07 -17.28 -14.07
N ILE A 346 2.49 -16.14 -13.69
CA ILE A 346 3.21 -14.88 -13.40
C ILE A 346 4.21 -15.08 -12.27
N GLU A 347 3.76 -15.70 -11.18
CA GLU A 347 4.59 -16.01 -10.01
C GLU A 347 5.77 -16.92 -10.40
N SER A 348 5.53 -17.92 -11.25
CA SER A 348 6.57 -18.83 -11.75
C SER A 348 7.62 -18.12 -12.61
N VAL A 349 7.22 -17.17 -13.47
CA VAL A 349 8.16 -16.35 -14.26
C VAL A 349 8.96 -15.41 -13.37
N ASN A 350 8.29 -14.70 -12.46
CA ASN A 350 8.97 -13.81 -11.50
C ASN A 350 10.01 -14.59 -10.70
N ALA A 351 9.66 -15.80 -10.25
CA ALA A 351 10.58 -16.66 -9.54
C ALA A 351 11.81 -17.03 -10.36
N ALA A 352 11.62 -17.41 -11.63
CA ALA A 352 12.72 -17.73 -12.53
C ALA A 352 13.62 -16.52 -12.82
N LEU A 353 13.03 -15.35 -13.08
CA LEU A 353 13.76 -14.11 -13.31
C LEU A 353 14.65 -13.76 -12.11
N ILE A 354 14.08 -13.79 -10.91
CA ILE A 354 14.81 -13.42 -9.70
C ILE A 354 15.88 -14.46 -9.37
N GLN A 355 15.57 -15.76 -9.49
CA GLN A 355 16.53 -16.83 -9.26
C GLN A 355 17.75 -16.77 -10.20
N GLU A 356 17.57 -16.26 -11.42
CA GLU A 356 18.68 -16.05 -12.35
C GLU A 356 19.48 -14.78 -12.03
N LEU A 357 18.81 -13.69 -11.65
CA LEU A 357 19.45 -12.43 -11.28
C LEU A 357 20.24 -12.53 -9.97
N ASP A 358 19.67 -13.24 -8.99
CA ASP A 358 20.23 -13.44 -7.67
C ASP A 358 19.84 -14.82 -7.10
N PRO A 359 20.73 -15.82 -7.20
CA PRO A 359 20.48 -17.14 -6.65
C PRO A 359 20.37 -17.21 -5.13
N ASP A 360 20.84 -16.18 -4.43
CA ASP A 360 20.87 -16.08 -2.97
C ASP A 360 19.85 -15.06 -2.44
N VAL A 361 18.92 -14.62 -3.29
CA VAL A 361 17.87 -13.67 -2.92
C VAL A 361 17.15 -14.12 -1.65
N GLY A 362 16.97 -13.20 -0.71
CA GLY A 362 16.29 -13.48 0.55
C GLY A 362 17.10 -14.25 1.59
N LYS A 363 18.29 -14.78 1.27
CA LYS A 363 19.21 -15.33 2.29
C LYS A 363 19.83 -14.24 3.16
N SER A 364 20.04 -13.07 2.58
CA SER A 364 20.48 -11.87 3.29
C SER A 364 19.77 -10.64 2.73
N ARG A 365 19.37 -9.73 3.62
CA ARG A 365 18.87 -8.40 3.23
C ARG A 365 20.00 -7.46 2.81
N PHE A 366 21.22 -7.74 3.26
CA PHE A 366 22.41 -6.94 3.01
C PHE A 366 23.09 -7.27 1.68
N ASN A 367 22.64 -8.25 0.92
CA ASN A 367 23.24 -8.57 -0.36
C ASN A 367 22.15 -8.91 -1.37
N VAL A 368 22.07 -8.10 -2.42
CA VAL A 368 21.14 -8.26 -3.52
C VAL A 368 21.96 -8.27 -4.81
N ALA A 369 22.00 -9.41 -5.49
CA ALA A 369 22.80 -9.62 -6.70
C ALA A 369 24.28 -9.17 -6.56
N GLY A 370 24.89 -9.44 -5.41
CA GLY A 370 26.28 -9.07 -5.12
C GLY A 370 26.48 -7.61 -4.71
N TYR A 371 25.41 -6.83 -4.52
CA TYR A 371 25.46 -5.45 -4.07
C TYR A 371 24.87 -5.32 -2.66
N ASN A 372 25.59 -4.64 -1.76
CA ASN A 372 25.07 -4.35 -0.43
C ASN A 372 24.38 -2.99 -0.39
N LEU A 373 23.04 -3.01 -0.35
CA LEU A 373 22.20 -1.80 -0.27
C LEU A 373 22.51 -0.96 0.98
N TYR A 374 22.93 -1.62 2.06
CA TYR A 374 23.19 -1.04 3.38
C TYR A 374 24.69 -0.96 3.68
N ASP A 375 25.53 -0.90 2.64
CA ASP A 375 26.96 -0.70 2.79
C ASP A 375 27.28 0.66 3.40
N LYS A 376 28.39 0.76 4.14
CA LYS A 376 28.84 2.02 4.75
C LYS A 376 29.04 3.13 3.71
N ASN A 377 29.42 2.81 2.48
CA ASN A 377 29.56 3.80 1.41
C ASN A 377 28.24 4.42 0.95
N ASN A 378 27.11 3.83 1.32
CA ASN A 378 25.78 4.40 1.12
C ASN A 378 25.29 5.22 2.31
N ALA A 379 26.00 5.22 3.45
CA ALA A 379 25.60 6.03 4.61
C ALA A 379 25.51 7.51 4.22
N GLY A 380 24.42 8.17 4.63
CA GLY A 380 24.11 9.54 4.24
C GLY A 380 23.50 9.72 2.85
N ALA A 381 23.42 8.68 2.02
CA ALA A 381 22.73 8.75 0.73
C ALA A 381 21.20 8.64 0.90
N SER A 382 20.47 9.28 0.00
CA SER A 382 19.02 9.11 -0.08
C SER A 382 18.67 7.73 -0.68
N PRO A 383 17.47 7.18 -0.37
CA PRO A 383 17.03 5.91 -0.95
C PRO A 383 17.06 5.90 -2.49
N ALA A 384 16.67 7.02 -3.12
CA ALA A 384 16.72 7.18 -4.57
C ALA A 384 18.15 7.07 -5.13
N GLU A 385 19.13 7.65 -4.44
CA GLU A 385 20.54 7.56 -4.83
C GLU A 385 21.08 6.13 -4.66
N ILE A 386 20.69 5.43 -3.59
CA ILE A 386 21.05 4.01 -3.39
C ILE A 386 20.47 3.13 -4.52
N VAL A 387 19.21 3.32 -4.89
CA VAL A 387 18.56 2.61 -6.01
C VAL A 387 19.29 2.91 -7.33
N LYS A 388 19.71 4.16 -7.56
CA LYS A 388 20.48 4.53 -8.74
C LYS A 388 21.82 3.80 -8.79
N ARG A 389 22.59 3.79 -7.70
CA ARG A 389 23.87 3.06 -7.60
C ARG A 389 23.69 1.56 -7.83
N PHE A 390 22.65 0.99 -7.22
CA PHE A 390 22.30 -0.42 -7.42
C PHE A 390 21.92 -0.72 -8.87
N THR A 391 21.15 0.16 -9.52
CA THR A 391 20.79 0.00 -10.93
C THR A 391 22.02 0.02 -11.83
N ILE A 392 22.95 0.96 -11.59
CA ILE A 392 24.24 1.03 -12.32
C ILE A 392 25.04 -0.28 -12.14
N HIS A 393 25.09 -0.83 -10.93
CA HIS A 393 25.76 -2.11 -10.67
C HIS A 393 25.20 -3.26 -11.53
N LEU A 394 23.88 -3.27 -11.77
CA LEU A 394 23.21 -4.29 -12.58
C LEU A 394 23.45 -4.14 -14.10
N GLU A 395 23.87 -2.98 -14.59
CA GLU A 395 24.11 -2.75 -16.03
C GLU A 395 25.16 -3.72 -16.60
N SER A 396 26.18 -4.05 -15.81
CA SER A 396 27.22 -5.01 -16.18
C SER A 396 26.68 -6.44 -16.39
N ARG A 397 25.57 -6.79 -15.73
CA ARG A 397 24.98 -8.14 -15.75
C ARG A 397 23.86 -8.29 -16.77
N VAL A 398 22.96 -7.30 -16.86
CA VAL A 398 21.76 -7.39 -17.69
C VAL A 398 21.72 -6.39 -18.85
N GLY A 399 22.68 -5.47 -18.88
CA GLY A 399 22.69 -4.35 -19.83
C GLY A 399 21.88 -3.15 -19.34
N VAL A 400 22.21 -1.96 -19.88
CA VAL A 400 21.61 -0.67 -19.49
C VAL A 400 20.08 -0.64 -19.63
N GLU A 401 19.55 -1.23 -20.70
CA GLU A 401 18.10 -1.26 -20.98
C GLU A 401 17.31 -2.10 -19.96
N ALA A 402 17.88 -3.20 -19.48
CA ALA A 402 17.21 -4.14 -18.59
C ALA A 402 17.46 -3.86 -17.10
N ALA A 403 18.51 -3.08 -16.77
CA ALA A 403 18.93 -2.83 -15.39
C ALA A 403 17.83 -2.22 -14.50
N PRO A 404 17.04 -1.21 -14.94
CA PRO A 404 15.96 -0.67 -14.10
C PRO A 404 14.87 -1.70 -13.77
N VAL A 405 14.53 -2.57 -14.72
CA VAL A 405 13.54 -3.64 -14.52
C VAL A 405 14.08 -4.73 -13.59
N ALA A 406 15.37 -5.08 -13.73
CA ALA A 406 16.06 -5.99 -12.82
C ALA A 406 16.09 -5.44 -11.39
N ALA A 407 16.41 -4.14 -11.22
CA ALA A 407 16.37 -3.48 -9.93
C ALA A 407 14.97 -3.53 -9.31
N GLN A 408 13.93 -3.19 -10.08
CA GLN A 408 12.54 -3.26 -9.62
C GLN A 408 12.13 -4.67 -9.15
N LEU A 409 12.54 -5.72 -9.87
CA LEU A 409 12.28 -7.11 -9.51
C LEU A 409 12.99 -7.51 -8.22
N LEU A 410 14.30 -7.26 -8.14
CA LEU A 410 15.13 -7.64 -7.00
C LEU A 410 14.75 -6.88 -5.72
N LEU A 411 14.50 -5.56 -5.82
CA LEU A 411 14.05 -4.76 -4.68
C LEU A 411 12.69 -5.22 -4.19
N SER A 412 11.77 -5.60 -5.08
CA SER A 412 10.45 -6.12 -4.65
C SER A 412 10.55 -7.45 -3.90
N ALA A 413 11.61 -8.23 -4.14
CA ALA A 413 11.88 -9.45 -3.38
C ALA A 413 12.61 -9.17 -2.06
N ALA A 414 13.72 -8.42 -2.11
CA ALA A 414 14.66 -8.35 -0.98
C ALA A 414 14.52 -7.08 -0.13
N ALA A 415 14.11 -5.97 -0.72
CA ALA A 415 14.22 -4.64 -0.13
C ALA A 415 13.05 -3.71 -0.56
N PRO A 416 11.79 -4.08 -0.28
CA PRO A 416 10.59 -3.39 -0.78
C PRO A 416 10.42 -1.99 -0.20
N GLU A 417 11.09 -1.65 0.90
CA GLU A 417 11.17 -0.28 1.43
C GLU A 417 11.72 0.74 0.42
N PHE A 418 12.58 0.31 -0.52
CA PHE A 418 13.10 1.18 -1.59
C PHE A 418 12.11 1.41 -2.74
N LEU A 419 10.98 0.69 -2.74
CA LEU A 419 9.92 0.81 -3.75
C LEU A 419 8.71 1.61 -3.27
N VAL A 420 8.74 2.06 -2.02
CA VAL A 420 7.69 2.91 -1.43
C VAL A 420 7.69 4.26 -2.14
N ARG A 421 6.50 4.84 -2.31
CA ARG A 421 6.32 6.10 -3.03
C ARG A 421 6.59 7.30 -2.15
N ASP A 422 6.94 8.41 -2.81
CA ASP A 422 6.99 9.75 -2.21
C ASP A 422 7.86 9.83 -0.94
N ILE A 423 9.00 9.12 -0.94
CA ILE A 423 10.01 9.24 0.12
C ILE A 423 10.64 10.64 0.04
N PRO A 424 10.56 11.46 1.10
CA PRO A 424 11.12 12.81 1.06
C PRO A 424 12.64 12.79 0.83
N ALA A 425 13.13 13.71 -0.01
CA ALA A 425 14.54 13.74 -0.44
C ALA A 425 15.55 13.99 0.70
N ASN A 426 15.10 14.53 1.84
CA ASN A 426 15.90 14.75 3.04
C ASN A 426 16.04 13.49 3.91
N ILE A 427 15.30 12.42 3.62
CA ILE A 427 15.46 11.13 4.30
C ILE A 427 16.70 10.43 3.74
N ILE A 428 17.60 10.06 4.63
CA ILE A 428 18.89 9.45 4.31
C ILE A 428 19.12 8.16 5.09
N TYR A 429 19.85 7.23 4.47
CA TYR A 429 20.32 6.03 5.16
C TYR A 429 21.24 6.41 6.32
N GLY A 430 20.91 5.92 7.52
CA GLY A 430 21.58 6.26 8.78
C GLY A 430 20.79 7.21 9.68
N SER A 431 19.72 7.83 9.19
CA SER A 431 18.81 8.60 10.06
C SER A 431 17.88 7.69 10.87
N HIS A 432 17.47 8.12 12.07
CA HIS A 432 16.46 7.40 12.87
C HIS A 432 15.12 7.28 12.11
N THR A 433 14.75 8.31 11.33
CA THR A 433 13.52 8.30 10.54
C THR A 433 13.54 7.22 9.46
N TRP A 434 14.67 7.07 8.74
CA TRP A 434 14.85 5.99 7.78
C TRP A 434 14.80 4.61 8.45
N ALA A 435 15.43 4.45 9.62
CA ALA A 435 15.40 3.20 10.37
C ALA A 435 13.96 2.82 10.75
N ASN A 436 13.23 3.72 11.40
CA ASN A 436 11.83 3.50 11.81
C ASN A 436 10.95 3.20 10.59
N PHE A 437 11.10 3.95 9.51
CA PHE A 437 10.40 3.69 8.25
C PHE A 437 10.66 2.26 7.70
N CYS A 438 11.91 1.81 7.70
CA CYS A 438 12.25 0.46 7.25
C CYS A 438 11.66 -0.64 8.16
N ILE A 439 11.58 -0.42 9.48
CA ILE A 439 10.93 -1.34 10.43
C ILE A 439 9.46 -1.51 10.04
N GLU A 440 8.78 -0.40 9.80
CA GLU A 440 7.35 -0.38 9.50
C GLU A 440 7.02 -0.95 8.12
N ALA A 441 7.83 -0.64 7.11
CA ALA A 441 7.73 -1.26 5.80
C ALA A 441 7.90 -2.79 5.89
N LEU A 442 8.84 -3.28 6.72
CA LEU A 442 9.02 -4.71 6.95
C LEU A 442 7.85 -5.34 7.71
N ARG A 443 7.29 -4.65 8.71
CA ARG A 443 6.11 -5.12 9.45
C ARG A 443 4.91 -5.31 8.51
N ILE A 444 4.67 -4.33 7.64
CA ILE A 444 3.63 -4.40 6.61
C ILE A 444 3.86 -5.58 5.67
N GLU A 445 5.11 -5.78 5.23
CA GLU A 445 5.47 -6.87 4.33
C GLU A 445 5.39 -8.27 4.97
N GLN A 446 5.50 -8.39 6.29
CA GLN A 446 5.24 -9.63 7.01
C GLN A 446 3.75 -9.97 7.04
N GLN A 447 2.89 -8.96 7.24
CA GLN A 447 1.44 -9.13 7.24
C GLN A 447 0.91 -9.38 5.81
N LEU A 448 1.43 -8.63 4.84
CA LEU A 448 0.94 -8.63 3.48
C LEU A 448 2.08 -8.33 2.48
N PRO A 449 2.76 -9.37 1.98
CA PRO A 449 3.89 -9.20 1.08
C PRO A 449 3.55 -8.39 -0.18
N GLY A 450 4.43 -7.44 -0.52
CA GLY A 450 4.31 -6.52 -1.64
C GLY A 450 3.42 -5.29 -1.38
N ALA A 451 2.82 -5.16 -0.19
CA ALA A 451 1.94 -4.04 0.12
C ALA A 451 2.68 -2.70 0.24
N SER A 452 3.92 -2.70 0.76
CA SER A 452 4.64 -1.45 1.01
C SER A 452 4.94 -0.69 -0.29
N ALA A 453 5.18 -1.40 -1.40
CA ALA A 453 5.42 -0.80 -2.73
C ALA A 453 4.20 -0.05 -3.30
N ASN A 454 3.01 -0.25 -2.73
CA ASN A 454 1.81 0.49 -3.08
C ASN A 454 1.47 1.62 -2.12
N MET A 455 2.27 1.84 -1.08
CA MET A 455 2.08 2.88 -0.09
C MET A 455 3.01 4.07 -0.34
N THR A 456 2.64 5.21 0.24
CA THR A 456 3.51 6.39 0.37
C THR A 456 4.34 6.29 1.65
N PHE A 457 5.40 7.09 1.74
CA PHE A 457 6.17 7.27 2.97
C PHE A 457 5.26 7.68 4.15
N SER A 458 4.38 8.67 3.93
CA SER A 458 3.44 9.16 4.94
C SER A 458 2.53 8.06 5.47
N GLN A 459 1.98 7.21 4.59
CA GLN A 459 1.10 6.10 4.99
C GLN A 459 1.83 5.06 5.85
N ILE A 460 3.06 4.71 5.50
CA ILE A 460 3.86 3.76 6.29
C ILE A 460 4.18 4.35 7.67
N MET A 461 4.57 5.63 7.72
CA MET A 461 4.84 6.31 9.00
C MET A 461 3.57 6.47 9.85
N ALA A 462 2.41 6.73 9.24
CA ALA A 462 1.13 6.79 9.93
C ALA A 462 0.73 5.43 10.52
N TYR A 463 0.95 4.35 9.77
CA TYR A 463 0.75 2.98 10.24
C TYR A 463 1.68 2.63 11.40
N GLY A 464 2.95 3.05 11.33
CA GLY A 464 3.92 2.87 12.43
C GLY A 464 3.65 3.71 13.68
N GLY A 465 2.99 4.87 13.51
CA GLY A 465 2.58 5.73 14.62
C GLY A 465 1.33 5.23 15.35
N ALA A 466 0.60 4.26 14.79
CA ALA A 466 -0.55 3.66 15.46
C ALA A 466 -0.09 2.75 16.61
N PRO A 467 -0.83 2.72 17.74
CA PRO A 467 -0.47 1.83 18.84
C PRO A 467 -0.64 0.36 18.43
N LEU A 468 0.18 -0.49 19.05
CA LEU A 468 0.04 -1.93 18.96
C LEU A 468 -1.19 -2.36 19.77
N ILE A 469 -2.04 -3.19 19.16
CA ILE A 469 -3.38 -3.50 19.67
C ILE A 469 -3.53 -4.96 20.11
N SER A 470 -2.53 -5.79 19.87
CA SER A 470 -2.52 -7.22 20.20
C SER A 470 -1.10 -7.74 20.38
N LEU A 471 -0.96 -8.89 21.06
CA LEU A 471 0.33 -9.59 21.18
C LEU A 471 0.92 -9.94 19.81
N GLU A 472 0.07 -10.30 18.85
CA GLU A 472 0.50 -10.57 17.47
C GLU A 472 1.18 -9.34 16.84
N SER A 473 0.63 -8.14 17.05
CA SER A 473 1.23 -6.91 16.52
C SER A 473 2.57 -6.56 17.18
N GLU A 474 2.75 -6.91 18.46
CA GLU A 474 4.02 -6.78 19.19
C GLU A 474 5.08 -7.74 18.67
N ASP A 475 4.72 -9.01 18.48
CA ASP A 475 5.61 -10.03 17.93
C ASP A 475 6.08 -9.67 16.50
N GLN A 476 5.17 -9.17 15.66
CA GLN A 476 5.48 -8.71 14.31
C GLN A 476 6.45 -7.52 14.30
N LEU A 477 6.24 -6.53 15.18
CA LEU A 477 7.17 -5.40 15.32
C LEU A 477 8.56 -5.89 15.75
N SER A 478 8.62 -6.76 16.76
CA SER A 478 9.87 -7.34 17.26
C SER A 478 10.62 -8.09 16.14
N ALA A 479 9.92 -8.92 15.37
CA ALA A 479 10.49 -9.65 14.24
C ALA A 479 10.97 -8.73 13.10
N ALA A 480 10.26 -7.63 12.83
CA ALA A 480 10.61 -6.68 11.78
C ALA A 480 11.82 -5.79 12.13
N SER A 481 12.07 -5.56 13.42
CA SER A 481 12.98 -4.50 13.89
C SER A 481 14.47 -4.81 13.69
N GLY A 482 14.90 -6.06 13.86
CA GLY A 482 16.32 -6.41 13.99
C GLY A 482 17.22 -5.97 12.82
N ASN A 483 16.82 -6.26 11.58
CA ASN A 483 17.63 -5.94 10.40
C ASN A 483 17.77 -4.42 10.14
N PRO A 484 16.70 -3.60 10.17
CA PRO A 484 16.81 -2.16 10.12
C PRO A 484 17.69 -1.55 11.20
N ILE A 485 17.62 -2.04 12.44
CA ILE A 485 18.45 -1.58 13.55
C ILE A 485 19.93 -1.87 13.28
N ILE A 486 20.25 -3.07 12.79
CA ILE A 486 21.63 -3.42 12.38
C ILE A 486 22.11 -2.49 11.28
N ALA A 487 21.31 -2.27 10.23
CA ALA A 487 21.67 -1.37 9.13
C ALA A 487 21.93 0.05 9.65
N TRP A 488 21.07 0.56 10.54
CA TRP A 488 21.29 1.85 11.18
C TRP A 488 22.59 1.89 12.00
N GLY A 489 22.89 0.84 12.76
CA GLY A 489 24.12 0.72 13.54
C GLY A 489 25.38 0.71 12.68
N LEU A 490 25.35 0.05 11.51
CA LEU A 490 26.44 0.06 10.52
C LEU A 490 26.64 1.44 9.89
N ALA A 491 25.56 2.14 9.58
CA ALA A 491 25.63 3.48 8.99
C ALA A 491 26.24 4.53 9.94
N ASN A 492 26.03 4.34 11.25
CA ASN A 492 26.48 5.26 12.31
C ASN A 492 27.72 4.78 13.06
N ASP A 493 28.43 3.77 12.54
CA ASP A 493 29.65 3.21 13.16
C ASP A 493 29.47 2.75 14.62
N VAL A 494 28.25 2.32 14.99
CA VAL A 494 27.94 1.73 16.30
C VAL A 494 28.40 0.27 16.37
N ILE A 495 28.34 -0.43 15.23
CA ILE A 495 28.82 -1.79 15.04
C ILE A 495 29.61 -1.90 13.74
N ASP A 496 30.56 -2.83 13.70
CA ASP A 496 31.38 -3.08 12.51
C ASP A 496 30.69 -4.03 11.52
N SER A 497 30.92 -3.81 10.24
CA SER A 497 30.46 -4.69 9.16
C SER A 497 31.14 -6.05 9.25
N LYS A 498 30.35 -7.12 9.24
CA LYS A 498 30.83 -8.52 9.28
C LYS A 498 30.82 -9.12 7.87
N PRO A 499 31.87 -9.84 7.43
CA PRO A 499 31.94 -10.41 6.07
C PRO A 499 30.82 -11.39 5.71
N ASN A 500 30.27 -12.09 6.70
CA ASN A 500 29.16 -13.03 6.51
C ASN A 500 27.77 -12.38 6.73
N HIS A 501 27.72 -11.10 7.10
CA HIS A 501 26.51 -10.37 7.46
C HIS A 501 25.65 -11.05 8.55
N VAL A 502 26.27 -11.87 9.41
CA VAL A 502 25.61 -12.50 10.55
C VAL A 502 25.91 -11.70 11.81
N TYR A 503 24.86 -11.12 12.39
CA TYR A 503 24.94 -10.28 13.59
C TYR A 503 24.30 -11.00 14.78
N ALA A 504 24.91 -10.85 15.94
CA ALA A 504 24.43 -11.45 17.18
C ALA A 504 23.42 -10.51 17.86
N TYR A 505 22.66 -11.05 18.82
CA TYR A 505 21.74 -10.26 19.64
C TYR A 505 22.42 -9.06 20.33
N ALA A 506 23.69 -9.21 20.74
CA ALA A 506 24.46 -8.11 21.33
C ALA A 506 24.66 -6.92 20.36
N ASP A 507 24.82 -7.18 19.05
CA ASP A 507 24.97 -6.14 18.03
C ASP A 507 23.65 -5.38 17.84
N ILE A 508 22.52 -6.12 17.80
CA ILE A 508 21.17 -5.55 17.72
C ILE A 508 20.91 -4.68 18.94
N LYS A 509 21.17 -5.20 20.15
CA LYS A 509 20.95 -4.47 21.40
C LYS A 509 21.79 -3.20 21.47
N ARG A 510 23.09 -3.27 21.15
CA ARG A 510 23.96 -2.09 21.14
C ARG A 510 23.44 -1.01 20.17
N SER A 511 23.01 -1.43 18.97
CA SER A 511 22.48 -0.52 17.96
C SER A 511 21.13 0.07 18.39
N GLN A 512 20.26 -0.72 19.03
CA GLN A 512 18.99 -0.26 19.58
C GLN A 512 19.20 0.77 20.70
N ASP A 513 20.09 0.49 21.65
CA ASP A 513 20.39 1.39 22.77
C ASP A 513 20.91 2.74 22.25
N ALA A 514 21.78 2.71 21.24
CA ALA A 514 22.29 3.92 20.58
C ALA A 514 21.21 4.68 19.79
N LEU A 515 20.32 3.97 19.09
CA LEU A 515 19.19 4.58 18.37
C LEU A 515 18.21 5.25 19.34
N ASN A 516 17.86 4.59 20.44
CA ASN A 516 16.99 5.14 21.48
C ASN A 516 17.60 6.40 22.09
N LYS A 517 18.90 6.35 22.44
CA LYS A 517 19.62 7.52 22.94
C LYS A 517 19.58 8.69 21.94
N GLN A 518 19.80 8.44 20.66
CA GLN A 518 19.71 9.49 19.63
C GLN A 518 18.30 10.10 19.58
N GLN A 519 17.24 9.29 19.68
CA GLN A 519 15.86 9.78 19.70
C GLN A 519 15.60 10.67 20.93
N GLU A 520 16.04 10.24 22.12
CA GLU A 520 15.91 11.02 23.36
C GLU A 520 16.64 12.37 23.27
N GLU A 521 17.87 12.38 22.74
CA GLU A 521 18.66 13.60 22.56
C GLU A 521 18.02 14.56 21.54
N LEU A 522 17.44 14.03 20.46
CA LEU A 522 16.72 14.85 19.47
C LEU A 522 15.44 15.46 20.02
N GLU A 523 14.66 14.71 20.81
CA GLU A 523 13.48 15.24 21.48
C GLU A 523 13.86 16.32 22.51
N TRP A 524 14.93 16.10 23.27
CA TRP A 524 15.47 17.12 24.17
C TRP A 524 15.91 18.38 23.42
N ALA A 525 16.67 18.22 22.33
CA ALA A 525 17.16 19.34 21.52
C ALA A 525 16.00 20.13 20.92
N ARG A 526 14.96 19.43 20.42
CA ARG A 526 13.73 20.06 19.93
C ARG A 526 13.03 20.86 21.03
N ALA A 527 12.85 20.28 22.22
CA ALA A 527 12.24 20.97 23.34
C ALA A 527 13.04 22.23 23.73
N ALA A 528 14.37 22.12 23.77
CA ALA A 528 15.27 23.25 24.06
C ALA A 528 15.21 24.36 23.00
N LEU A 529 15.13 24.01 21.71
CA LEU A 529 15.00 24.97 20.61
C LEU A 529 13.65 25.70 20.58
N LEU A 530 12.59 25.07 21.08
CA LEU A 530 11.26 25.67 21.21
C LEU A 530 11.13 26.55 22.45
N LEU A 531 12.09 26.55 23.37
CA LEU A 531 12.11 27.50 24.47
C LEU A 531 12.26 28.92 23.90
N PRO A 532 11.37 29.86 24.27
CA PRO A 532 11.55 31.25 23.88
C PRO A 532 12.91 31.73 24.36
N ALA A 533 13.63 32.48 23.51
CA ALA A 533 14.90 33.06 23.87
C ALA A 533 14.73 33.89 25.15
N THR A 534 15.44 33.52 26.22
CA THR A 534 15.38 34.26 27.49
C THR A 534 15.79 35.70 27.24
N THR A 535 14.91 36.62 27.60
CA THR A 535 15.22 38.04 27.41
C THR A 535 16.26 38.46 28.45
N ARG A 536 17.10 39.45 28.11
CA ARG A 536 18.06 40.03 29.08
C ARG A 536 17.36 40.49 30.38
N LYS A 537 16.10 40.91 30.28
CA LYS A 537 15.25 41.29 31.42
C LYS A 537 14.94 40.10 32.33
N GLU A 538 14.58 38.94 31.78
CA GLU A 538 14.29 37.73 32.56
C GLU A 538 15.55 37.17 33.23
N LEU A 539 16.69 37.20 32.54
CA LEU A 539 17.99 36.84 33.14
C LEU A 539 18.35 37.79 34.29
N ALA A 540 18.21 39.10 34.09
CA ALA A 540 18.45 40.08 35.14
C ALA A 540 17.51 39.91 36.33
N LEU A 541 16.23 39.62 36.09
CA LEU A 541 15.23 39.39 37.14
C LEU A 541 15.49 38.08 37.91
N ALA A 542 15.88 37.01 37.22
CA ALA A 542 16.24 35.74 37.83
C ALA A 542 17.48 35.88 38.73
N GLU A 543 18.50 36.60 38.26
CA GLU A 543 19.72 36.85 39.03
C GLU A 543 19.46 37.80 40.21
N LEU A 544 18.63 38.82 40.01
CA LEU A 544 18.22 39.72 41.09
C LEU A 544 17.47 38.97 42.20
N LYS A 545 16.55 38.05 41.86
CA LYS A 545 15.85 37.19 42.83
C LYS A 545 16.80 36.19 43.52
N ARG A 546 17.83 35.72 42.82
CA ARG A 546 18.85 34.81 43.39
C ARG A 546 19.72 35.53 44.43
N VAL A 547 20.11 36.77 44.16
CA VAL A 547 20.98 37.57 45.04
C VAL A 547 20.18 38.25 46.16
N PHE A 548 18.92 38.61 45.90
CA PHE A 548 18.04 39.29 46.85
C PHE A 548 16.69 38.55 46.99
N PRO A 549 16.63 37.48 47.81
CA PRO A 549 15.43 36.65 47.96
C PRO A 549 14.24 37.38 48.60
N ASP A 550 14.51 38.42 49.39
CA ASP A 550 13.52 39.18 50.16
C ASP A 550 12.93 40.38 49.38
N VAL A 551 13.33 40.59 48.13
CA VAL A 551 12.83 41.68 47.29
C VAL A 551 11.62 41.19 46.51
N ASP A 552 10.44 41.67 46.91
CA ASP A 552 9.16 41.28 46.32
C ASP A 552 9.12 41.55 44.79
N GLY A 553 8.50 40.64 44.04
CA GLY A 553 8.47 40.62 42.57
C GLY A 553 7.73 41.78 41.88
N GLY A 554 7.43 42.86 42.61
CA GLY A 554 6.75 44.07 42.16
C GLY A 554 7.66 45.18 41.61
N LEU A 555 8.95 44.92 41.42
CA LEU A 555 9.87 45.88 40.79
C LEU A 555 9.41 46.23 39.36
N ARG A 556 8.82 47.42 39.21
CA ARG A 556 8.42 47.99 37.92
C ARG A 556 9.64 48.63 37.27
N PHE A 557 10.21 47.95 36.26
CA PHE A 557 11.21 48.56 35.38
C PHE A 557 10.52 49.65 34.53
N GLN A 558 10.66 50.91 34.90
CA GLN A 558 10.36 52.03 34.01
C GLN A 558 11.57 52.32 33.14
N VAL A 559 11.40 52.19 31.82
CA VAL A 559 12.37 52.69 30.86
C VAL A 559 12.22 54.20 30.81
N GLN A 560 13.10 54.93 31.48
CA GLN A 560 13.14 56.39 31.41
C GLN A 560 14.06 56.79 30.24
N GLN A 561 13.52 57.45 29.22
CA GLN A 561 14.34 58.11 28.21
C GLN A 561 15.02 59.32 28.84
N SER A 562 16.35 59.27 28.96
CA SER A 562 17.16 60.46 29.19
C SER A 562 17.76 60.93 27.87
N VAL A 563 18.06 62.23 27.78
CA VAL A 563 18.47 62.92 26.54
C VAL A 563 19.78 62.37 25.94
N ASP A 564 20.55 61.54 26.66
CA ASP A 564 21.79 60.91 26.17
C ASP A 564 21.81 59.36 26.24
N GLY A 565 20.66 58.69 26.41
CA GLY A 565 20.57 57.22 26.33
C GLY A 565 19.76 56.56 27.46
N PHE A 566 19.47 55.27 27.27
CA PHE A 566 18.65 54.47 28.18
C PHE A 566 19.46 53.96 29.38
N GLU A 567 19.14 54.44 30.59
CA GLU A 567 19.66 53.91 31.85
C GLU A 567 18.57 53.14 32.61
N LEU A 568 18.92 51.97 33.16
CA LEU A 568 18.06 51.14 33.99
C LEU A 568 18.28 51.52 35.46
N VAL A 569 17.33 52.22 36.06
CA VAL A 569 17.35 52.56 37.50
C VAL A 569 16.33 51.68 38.23
N ALA A 570 16.79 50.95 39.24
CA ALA A 570 15.92 50.22 40.16
C ALA A 570 15.43 51.14 41.29
N ARG A 571 14.12 51.14 41.57
CA ARG A 571 13.51 51.76 42.74
C ARG A 571 12.63 50.76 43.46
#